data_AF-A0A9P7CUL9-F1
#
_entry.id   AF-A0A9P7CUL9-F1
#
_cell.length_a   1.000
_cell.length_b   1.000
_cell.length_c   1.000
_cell.angle_alpha   90.00
_cell.angle_beta   90.00
_cell.angle_gamma   90.00
#
_symmetry.space_group_name_H-M   'P 1'
#
loop_
_entity.id
_entity.type
_entity.pdbx_description
1 polymer ?
#
loop_
_entity_poly.entity_id
_entity_poly.type
_entity_poly.pdbx_seq_one_letter_code
_entity_poly.pdbx_strand_id
1 'polypeptide(L)'
;MAAEKRPQESTESEAKRIRVGTTRNVDVHMIPQAPKIPKTTIEKENARRLIVVLEGATLETLKIGKNKEGHYQLLNVDDHLHILKKNNRETYEARPDITHQCLLTLLDSPLNKAGLLQVYIHTQKNVLIEVNPHIRIPRTFKRFAGLMVQLLHKLSIRAVNGNEKLLRVIENPIEKHLPTNSHKIALSWDAPTVRLSEYLPTIPQDKNIVVAIGSMAHGTDDFADSYVDEKIGVSEYSLSASVACGKMTCALEELWGIL
;
A
#
# COMPACT_ATOMS: atom_id res chain seq x y z
N MET A 1 -64.80 -30.18 -9.99
CA MET A 1 -63.72 -30.81 -9.20
C MET A 1 -63.02 -31.80 -10.13
N ALA A 2 -61.74 -31.76 -10.45
CA ALA A 2 -60.64 -30.86 -10.13
C ALA A 2 -59.74 -30.81 -11.37
N ALA A 3 -59.28 -29.62 -11.74
CA ALA A 3 -58.27 -29.43 -12.78
C ALA A 3 -56.89 -29.60 -12.11
N GLU A 4 -56.12 -30.59 -12.55
CA GLU A 4 -54.76 -30.82 -12.06
C GLU A 4 -53.73 -30.10 -12.93
N LYS A 5 -52.83 -29.42 -12.23
CA LYS A 5 -51.96 -28.34 -12.68
C LYS A 5 -50.78 -28.86 -13.51
N ARG A 6 -50.43 -28.12 -14.56
CA ARG A 6 -49.13 -28.25 -15.25
C ARG A 6 -47.99 -27.94 -14.27
N PRO A 7 -46.87 -28.67 -14.28
CA PRO A 7 -45.66 -28.23 -13.59
C PRO A 7 -45.06 -27.05 -14.35
N GLN A 8 -44.92 -25.92 -13.66
CA GLN A 8 -44.19 -24.74 -14.15
C GLN A 8 -42.69 -25.05 -14.17
N GLU A 9 -42.05 -24.64 -15.26
CA GLU A 9 -40.60 -24.57 -15.43
C GLU A 9 -39.95 -23.87 -14.24
N SER A 10 -39.06 -24.56 -13.52
CA SER A 10 -38.14 -23.93 -12.60
C SER A 10 -37.00 -23.30 -13.40
N THR A 11 -37.14 -22.01 -13.63
CA THR A 11 -36.17 -21.10 -14.23
C THR A 11 -34.79 -21.20 -13.58
N GLU A 12 -33.80 -21.39 -14.45
CA GLU A 12 -32.40 -20.97 -14.41
C GLU A 12 -31.87 -20.39 -13.09
N SER A 13 -30.80 -21.02 -12.59
CA SER A 13 -29.91 -20.41 -11.61
C SER A 13 -29.25 -19.17 -12.21
N GLU A 14 -29.83 -18.01 -11.93
CA GLU A 14 -29.22 -16.71 -12.20
C GLU A 14 -27.93 -16.61 -11.36
N ALA A 15 -26.81 -16.99 -11.96
CA ALA A 15 -25.50 -16.59 -11.49
C ALA A 15 -25.52 -15.06 -11.38
N LYS A 16 -25.44 -14.53 -10.15
CA LYS A 16 -25.39 -13.10 -9.86
C LYS A 16 -24.26 -12.47 -10.67
N ARG A 17 -24.59 -11.97 -11.86
CA ARG A 17 -23.70 -11.15 -12.67
C ARG A 17 -23.33 -9.94 -11.81
N ILE A 18 -22.04 -9.82 -11.53
CA ILE A 18 -21.45 -8.64 -10.91
C ILE A 18 -21.90 -7.44 -11.76
N ARG A 19 -22.53 -6.44 -11.13
CA ARG A 19 -22.83 -5.18 -11.80
C ARG A 19 -21.50 -4.51 -12.14
N VAL A 20 -21.07 -4.65 -13.39
CA VAL A 20 -19.91 -3.95 -13.95
C VAL A 20 -20.30 -2.49 -14.16
N GLY A 21 -19.52 -1.59 -13.57
CA GLY A 21 -19.74 -0.15 -13.60
C GLY A 21 -20.18 0.38 -12.24
N THR A 22 -19.21 0.73 -11.39
CA THR A 22 -19.47 1.61 -10.26
C THR A 22 -20.01 2.91 -10.83
N THR A 23 -21.27 3.26 -10.56
CA THR A 23 -21.74 4.63 -10.75
C THR A 23 -20.74 5.54 -10.05
N ARG A 24 -20.09 6.45 -10.79
CA ARG A 24 -19.21 7.47 -10.20
C ARG A 24 -19.95 8.05 -9.00
N ASN A 25 -19.32 8.11 -7.83
CA ASN A 25 -19.95 8.68 -6.64
C ASN A 25 -20.07 10.19 -6.86
N VAL A 26 -21.13 10.60 -7.54
CA VAL A 26 -21.42 11.97 -7.93
C VAL A 26 -22.69 12.42 -7.24
N ASP A 27 -22.74 13.69 -6.88
CA ASP A 27 -23.98 14.28 -6.40
C ASP A 27 -24.99 14.49 -7.54
N VAL A 28 -26.15 15.06 -7.21
CA VAL A 28 -27.22 15.40 -8.16
C VAL A 28 -26.77 16.37 -9.27
N HIS A 29 -25.61 17.02 -9.11
CA HIS A 29 -25.00 17.94 -10.08
C HIS A 29 -23.84 17.30 -10.85
N MET A 30 -23.67 15.98 -10.77
CA MET A 30 -22.58 15.24 -11.41
C MET A 30 -21.19 15.64 -10.88
N ILE A 31 -21.10 16.22 -9.68
CA ILE A 31 -19.83 16.60 -9.06
C ILE A 31 -19.25 15.37 -8.35
N PRO A 32 -18.04 14.91 -8.72
CA PRO A 32 -17.40 13.79 -8.06
C PRO A 32 -17.15 14.07 -6.58
N GLN A 33 -17.62 13.15 -5.73
CA GLN A 33 -17.39 13.16 -4.31
C GLN A 33 -16.17 12.30 -3.97
N ALA A 34 -15.31 12.80 -3.09
CA ALA A 34 -14.20 12.02 -2.58
C ALA A 34 -14.73 10.79 -1.80
N PRO A 35 -14.18 9.59 -2.02
CA PRO A 35 -14.61 8.41 -1.28
C PRO A 35 -14.35 8.58 0.22
N LYS A 36 -15.28 8.11 1.05
CA LYS A 36 -15.13 8.15 2.50
C LYS A 36 -14.10 7.09 2.93
N ILE A 37 -12.97 7.54 3.46
CA ILE A 37 -11.97 6.64 4.05
C ILE A 37 -12.51 6.07 5.37
N PRO A 38 -12.42 4.75 5.61
CA PRO A 38 -12.73 4.13 6.90
C PRO A 38 -11.89 4.70 8.05
N LYS A 39 -12.54 5.26 9.07
CA LYS A 39 -11.86 5.89 10.22
C LYS A 39 -11.96 5.04 11.49
N THR A 40 -13.13 4.48 11.76
CA THR A 40 -13.36 3.67 12.97
C THR A 40 -12.88 2.23 12.76
N THR A 41 -12.62 1.50 13.84
CA THR A 41 -12.25 0.07 13.77
C THR A 41 -13.31 -0.74 13.02
N ILE A 42 -14.59 -0.51 13.32
CA ILE A 42 -15.71 -1.20 12.70
C ILE A 42 -15.79 -0.89 11.19
N GLU A 43 -15.57 0.37 10.79
CA GLU A 43 -15.52 0.74 9.37
C GLU A 43 -14.35 0.06 8.67
N LYS A 44 -13.18 -0.01 9.32
CA LYS A 44 -11.97 -0.65 8.79
C LYS A 44 -12.13 -2.17 8.63
N GLU A 45 -12.88 -2.82 9.52
CA GLU A 45 -13.16 -4.26 9.44
C GLU A 45 -14.11 -4.61 8.30
N ASN A 46 -15.14 -3.79 8.07
CA ASN A 46 -16.17 -4.07 7.06
C ASN A 46 -15.84 -3.55 5.65
N ALA A 47 -14.81 -2.72 5.49
CA ALA A 47 -14.44 -2.15 4.21
C ALA A 47 -13.43 -3.04 3.48
N ARG A 48 -13.87 -3.85 2.52
CA ARG A 48 -12.98 -4.61 1.63
C ARG A 48 -12.03 -3.65 0.91
N ARG A 49 -10.72 -3.76 1.16
CA ARG A 49 -9.69 -2.90 0.58
C ARG A 49 -8.34 -3.60 0.48
N LEU A 50 -7.47 -3.01 -0.33
CA LEU A 50 -6.06 -3.38 -0.39
C LEU A 50 -5.30 -2.61 0.68
N ILE A 51 -4.49 -3.32 1.45
CA ILE A 51 -3.58 -2.75 2.43
C ILE A 51 -2.17 -3.15 2.01
N VAL A 52 -1.35 -2.18 1.61
CA VAL A 52 0.04 -2.42 1.22
C VAL A 52 0.95 -2.05 2.37
N VAL A 53 1.83 -2.95 2.77
CA VAL A 53 2.90 -2.70 3.74
C VAL A 53 4.23 -2.70 2.98
N LEU A 54 4.83 -1.53 2.85
CA LEU A 54 6.17 -1.37 2.27
C LEU A 54 7.22 -1.69 3.34
N GLU A 55 7.75 -2.89 3.28
CA GLU A 55 8.64 -3.47 4.30
C GLU A 55 10.11 -3.18 4.05
N GLY A 56 10.90 -3.02 5.10
CA GLY A 56 12.35 -2.76 5.01
C GLY A 56 12.70 -1.47 4.24
N ALA A 57 11.86 -0.44 4.30
CA ALA A 57 12.11 0.84 3.65
C ALA A 57 13.37 1.53 4.21
N THR A 58 14.26 2.00 3.35
CA THR A 58 15.48 2.73 3.74
C THR A 58 15.18 4.22 3.93
N LEU A 59 14.51 4.57 5.03
CA LEU A 59 14.21 5.97 5.40
C LEU A 59 14.94 6.33 6.71
N GLU A 60 16.09 6.98 6.58
CA GLU A 60 16.96 7.36 7.70
C GLU A 60 17.41 8.81 7.55
N THR A 61 17.39 9.59 8.64
CA THR A 61 17.92 10.96 8.61
C THR A 61 19.41 10.98 8.93
N LEU A 62 20.14 11.83 8.21
CA LEU A 62 21.56 12.07 8.39
C LEU A 62 21.78 13.56 8.69
N LYS A 63 22.55 13.86 9.74
CA LYS A 63 22.98 15.23 10.03
C LYS A 63 24.22 15.58 9.21
N ILE A 64 24.14 16.63 8.41
CA ILE A 64 25.23 17.17 7.59
C ILE A 64 25.75 18.46 8.22
N GLY A 65 27.07 18.59 8.33
CA GLY A 65 27.74 19.75 8.95
C GLY A 65 28.10 19.53 10.42
N LYS A 66 29.03 20.35 10.93
CA LYS A 66 29.48 20.32 12.33
C LYS A 66 28.73 21.42 13.12
N ASN A 67 28.50 21.19 14.42
CA ASN A 67 27.92 22.16 15.38
C ASN A 67 26.43 22.54 15.12
N LYS A 68 26.05 23.77 15.51
CA LYS A 68 24.67 24.30 15.52
C LYS A 68 24.11 24.64 14.13
N GLU A 69 24.96 24.70 13.11
CA GLU A 69 24.58 25.01 11.72
C GLU A 69 24.25 23.76 10.89
N GLY A 70 24.41 22.56 11.45
CA GLY A 70 24.14 21.33 10.72
C GLY A 70 22.66 21.14 10.41
N HIS A 71 22.35 20.80 9.17
CA HIS A 71 20.98 20.48 8.72
C HIS A 71 20.80 18.97 8.53
N TYR A 72 19.55 18.52 8.59
CA TYR A 72 19.20 17.13 8.39
C TYR A 72 18.81 16.87 6.93
N GLN A 73 19.31 15.77 6.39
CA GLN A 73 18.97 15.26 5.06
C GLN A 73 18.48 13.82 5.16
N LEU A 74 17.75 13.36 4.16
CA LEU A 74 17.42 11.94 4.05
C LEU A 74 18.62 11.21 3.44
N LEU A 75 19.11 10.18 4.12
CA LEU A 75 20.23 9.38 3.66
C LEU A 75 19.88 8.74 2.32
N ASN A 76 20.73 8.96 1.32
CA ASN A 76 20.58 8.42 -0.03
C ASN A 76 21.97 8.23 -0.67
N VAL A 77 22.08 7.26 -1.57
CA VAL A 77 23.36 6.87 -2.19
C VAL A 77 23.97 7.99 -3.06
N ASP A 78 23.15 8.74 -3.80
CA ASP A 78 23.64 9.72 -4.78
C ASP A 78 24.35 10.90 -4.09
N ASP A 79 23.76 11.44 -3.02
CA ASP A 79 24.30 12.59 -2.29
C ASP A 79 25.32 12.18 -1.21
N HIS A 80 25.21 10.96 -0.65
CA HIS A 80 25.90 10.58 0.58
C HIS A 80 26.85 9.39 0.44
N LEU A 81 27.23 8.99 -0.78
CA LEU A 81 28.13 7.85 -1.04
C LEU A 81 29.42 7.87 -0.20
N HIS A 82 30.05 9.04 -0.07
CA HIS A 82 31.28 9.21 0.70
C HIS A 82 31.08 8.94 2.21
N ILE A 83 29.91 9.28 2.75
CA ILE A 83 29.55 9.07 4.16
C ILE A 83 29.25 7.59 4.41
N LEU A 84 28.56 6.93 3.47
CA LEU A 84 28.32 5.48 3.54
C LEU A 84 29.64 4.72 3.58
N LYS A 85 30.55 5.00 2.64
CA LYS A 85 31.89 4.38 2.58
C LYS A 85 32.68 4.61 3.87
N LYS A 86 32.65 5.82 4.43
CA LYS A 86 33.37 6.14 5.68
C LYS A 86 32.83 5.34 6.88
N ASN A 87 31.55 5.01 6.87
CA ASN A 87 30.90 4.24 7.94
C ASN A 87 30.79 2.74 7.63
N ASN A 88 31.51 2.24 6.61
CA ASN A 88 31.46 0.84 6.17
C ASN A 88 30.03 0.35 5.88
N ARG A 89 29.20 1.20 5.26
CA ARG A 89 27.85 0.86 4.83
C ARG A 89 27.82 0.67 3.32
N GLU A 90 26.98 -0.27 2.89
CA GLU A 90 26.81 -0.58 1.49
C GLU A 90 25.86 0.41 0.79
N THR A 91 26.00 0.53 -0.54
CA THR A 91 25.21 1.50 -1.34
C THR A 91 23.73 1.18 -1.36
N TYR A 92 23.36 -0.10 -1.28
CA TYR A 92 21.97 -0.56 -1.29
C TYR A 92 21.20 -0.21 0.01
N GLU A 93 21.90 0.14 1.10
CA GLU A 93 21.29 0.53 2.37
C GLU A 93 20.68 1.94 2.37
N ALA A 94 20.91 2.72 1.32
CA ALA A 94 20.51 4.13 1.23
C ALA A 94 19.73 4.39 -0.07
N ARG A 95 18.63 3.66 -0.26
CA ARG A 95 17.78 3.69 -1.46
C ARG A 95 16.34 4.15 -1.20
N PRO A 96 16.14 5.33 -0.55
CA PRO A 96 14.81 5.88 -0.28
C PRO A 96 13.98 6.17 -1.54
N ASP A 97 14.63 6.23 -2.71
CA ASP A 97 13.99 6.37 -4.02
C ASP A 97 13.05 5.20 -4.33
N ILE A 98 13.32 4.00 -3.83
CA ILE A 98 12.47 2.82 -4.02
C ILE A 98 11.10 3.06 -3.36
N THR A 99 11.10 3.45 -2.09
CA THR A 99 9.87 3.78 -1.36
C THR A 99 9.16 4.97 -2.00
N HIS A 100 9.90 5.98 -2.46
CA HIS A 100 9.34 7.12 -3.17
C HIS A 100 8.55 6.67 -4.41
N GLN A 101 9.16 5.86 -5.27
CA GLN A 101 8.52 5.35 -6.48
C GLN A 101 7.31 4.47 -6.17
N CYS A 102 7.39 3.60 -5.16
CA CYS A 102 6.25 2.78 -4.72
C CYS A 102 5.07 3.66 -4.29
N LEU A 103 5.31 4.69 -3.48
CA LEU A 103 4.26 5.61 -3.04
C LEU A 103 3.64 6.39 -4.21
N LEU A 104 4.44 6.78 -5.21
CA LEU A 104 3.90 7.43 -6.41
C LEU A 104 2.98 6.49 -7.17
N THR A 105 3.39 5.24 -7.40
CA THR A 105 2.58 4.22 -8.07
C THR A 105 1.28 3.93 -7.30
N LEU A 106 1.40 3.65 -6.00
CA LEU A 106 0.28 3.30 -5.14
C LEU A 106 -0.74 4.44 -5.04
N LEU A 107 -0.30 5.66 -4.74
CA LEU A 107 -1.24 6.77 -4.46
C LEU A 107 -1.84 7.38 -5.73
N ASP A 108 -1.26 7.12 -6.90
CA ASP A 108 -1.84 7.51 -8.19
C ASP A 108 -2.80 6.48 -8.77
N SER A 109 -2.76 5.25 -8.28
CA SER A 109 -3.65 4.18 -8.74
C SER A 109 -5.13 4.59 -8.66
N PRO A 110 -5.95 4.23 -9.66
CA PRO A 110 -7.41 4.29 -9.57
C PRO A 110 -7.94 3.67 -8.26
N LEU A 111 -7.32 2.59 -7.79
CA LEU A 111 -7.65 1.94 -6.51
C LEU A 111 -7.58 2.92 -5.31
N ASN A 112 -6.54 3.74 -5.24
CA ASN A 112 -6.43 4.77 -4.21
C ASN A 112 -7.47 5.88 -4.40
N LYS A 113 -7.72 6.29 -5.64
CA LYS A 113 -8.74 7.32 -5.95
C LYS A 113 -10.17 6.84 -5.63
N ALA A 114 -10.40 5.53 -5.64
CA ALA A 114 -11.63 4.88 -5.21
C ALA A 114 -11.75 4.73 -3.69
N GLY A 115 -10.69 5.05 -2.92
CA GLY A 115 -10.68 4.94 -1.46
C GLY A 115 -10.51 3.51 -0.94
N LEU A 116 -10.05 2.60 -1.80
CA LEU A 116 -9.90 1.16 -1.51
C LEU A 116 -8.43 0.76 -1.30
N LEU A 117 -7.57 1.73 -1.01
CA LEU A 117 -6.16 1.52 -0.71
C LEU A 117 -5.80 2.13 0.65
N GLN A 118 -5.03 1.38 1.44
CA GLN A 118 -4.30 1.89 2.60
C GLN A 118 -2.82 1.52 2.44
N VAL A 119 -1.91 2.44 2.75
CA VAL A 119 -0.47 2.19 2.70
C VAL A 119 0.16 2.37 4.07
N TYR A 120 1.03 1.44 4.43
CA TYR A 120 1.94 1.53 5.57
C TYR A 120 3.39 1.42 5.06
N ILE A 121 4.31 2.07 5.76
CA ILE A 121 5.74 1.96 5.50
C ILE A 121 6.40 1.50 6.79
N HIS A 122 7.12 0.39 6.73
CA HIS A 122 7.93 -0.10 7.83
C HIS A 122 9.40 -0.02 7.44
N THR A 123 10.17 0.78 8.19
CA THR A 123 11.56 1.07 7.85
C THR A 123 12.52 0.02 8.43
N GLN A 124 13.72 -0.08 7.86
CA GLN A 124 14.80 -0.90 8.43
C GLN A 124 15.21 -0.48 9.86
N LYS A 125 14.86 0.73 10.28
CA LYS A 125 15.08 1.24 11.65
C LYS A 125 13.85 1.04 12.55
N ASN A 126 12.96 0.11 12.19
CA ASN A 126 11.76 -0.27 12.96
C ASN A 126 10.80 0.91 13.21
N VAL A 127 10.69 1.83 12.25
CA VAL A 127 9.71 2.93 12.30
C VAL A 127 8.52 2.55 11.43
N LEU A 128 7.33 2.52 12.02
CA LEU A 128 6.09 2.25 11.28
C LEU A 128 5.36 3.57 10.99
N ILE A 129 5.00 3.77 9.73
CA ILE A 129 4.37 5.00 9.23
C ILE A 129 3.04 4.65 8.58
N GLU A 130 1.97 5.29 9.03
CA GLU A 130 0.66 5.31 8.38
C GLU A 130 0.62 6.43 7.32
N VAL A 131 0.19 6.07 6.11
CA VAL A 131 0.03 7.00 5.00
C VAL A 131 -1.45 7.25 4.75
N ASN A 132 -1.90 8.51 4.86
CA ASN A 132 -3.27 8.86 4.56
C ASN A 132 -3.50 8.83 3.03
N PRO A 133 -4.52 8.14 2.51
CA PRO A 133 -4.84 8.08 1.07
C PRO A 133 -4.95 9.43 0.35
N HIS A 134 -5.31 10.50 1.07
CA HIS A 134 -5.44 11.86 0.54
C HIS A 134 -4.11 12.62 0.38
N ILE A 135 -2.99 12.07 0.88
CA ILE A 135 -1.71 12.77 0.75
C ILE A 135 -1.27 12.86 -0.71
N ARG A 136 -0.83 14.05 -1.12
CA ARG A 136 -0.11 14.24 -2.37
C ARG A 136 1.40 14.11 -2.14
N ILE A 137 1.96 12.95 -2.45
CA ILE A 137 3.41 12.75 -2.36
C ILE A 137 4.15 13.64 -3.37
N PRO A 138 5.22 14.36 -2.95
CA PRO A 138 5.99 15.17 -3.86
C PRO A 138 6.59 14.34 -5.01
N ARG A 139 6.43 14.80 -6.26
CA ARG A 139 6.93 14.07 -7.44
C ARG A 139 8.44 14.09 -7.58
N THR A 140 9.11 15.13 -7.08
CA THR A 140 10.56 15.22 -7.14
C THR A 140 11.18 14.64 -5.87
N PHE A 141 12.20 13.81 -6.03
CA PHE A 141 12.85 13.12 -4.92
C PHE A 141 13.35 14.10 -3.84
N LYS A 142 13.98 15.21 -4.22
CA LYS A 142 14.45 16.25 -3.26
C LYS A 142 13.34 16.77 -2.33
N ARG A 143 12.11 16.95 -2.83
CA ARG A 143 10.97 17.39 -2.01
C ARG A 143 10.42 16.26 -1.14
N PHE A 144 10.39 15.03 -1.67
CA PHE A 144 10.06 13.84 -0.90
C PHE A 144 11.04 13.64 0.27
N ALA A 145 12.34 13.76 0.02
CA ALA A 145 13.38 13.66 1.03
C ALA A 145 13.17 14.67 2.17
N GLY A 146 12.92 15.94 1.85
CA GLY A 146 12.59 16.96 2.85
C GLY A 146 11.34 16.64 3.67
N LEU A 147 10.30 16.10 3.02
CA LEU A 147 9.07 15.66 3.69
C LEU A 147 9.34 14.51 4.67
N MET A 148 10.14 13.52 4.28
CA MET A 148 10.50 12.38 5.14
C MET A 148 11.36 12.81 6.33
N VAL A 149 12.33 13.72 6.12
CA VAL A 149 13.10 14.30 7.23
C VAL A 149 12.17 15.00 8.23
N GLN A 150 11.22 15.81 7.73
CA GLN A 150 10.25 16.46 8.59
C GLN A 150 9.37 15.46 9.34
N LEU A 151 8.91 14.40 8.68
CA LEU A 151 8.10 13.34 9.28
C LEU A 151 8.87 12.64 10.41
N LEU A 152 10.10 12.22 10.16
CA LEU A 152 10.90 11.48 11.15
C LEU A 152 11.25 12.34 12.37
N HIS A 153 11.35 13.66 12.21
CA HIS A 153 11.60 14.58 13.32
C HIS A 153 10.34 14.97 14.10
N LYS A 154 9.22 15.19 13.41
CA LYS A 154 7.96 15.66 14.01
C LYS A 154 6.96 14.55 14.33
N LEU A 155 7.26 13.31 13.92
CA LEU A 155 6.42 12.11 14.03
C LEU A 155 5.07 12.19 13.31
N SER A 156 4.73 13.34 12.71
CA SER A 156 3.53 13.50 11.88
C SER A 156 3.62 14.70 10.95
N ILE A 157 2.89 14.63 9.84
CA ILE A 157 2.67 15.71 8.89
C ILE A 157 1.16 16.00 8.83
N ARG A 158 0.78 17.27 8.89
CA ARG A 158 -0.63 17.71 8.81
C ARG A 158 -0.92 18.37 7.48
N ALA A 159 -2.19 18.37 7.09
CA ALA A 159 -2.67 19.16 5.95
C ALA A 159 -2.45 20.66 6.19
N VAL A 160 -2.19 21.42 5.12
CA VAL A 160 -1.97 22.88 5.21
C VAL A 160 -3.23 23.59 5.73
N ASN A 161 -4.41 23.12 5.32
CA ASN A 161 -5.70 23.74 5.60
C ASN A 161 -6.58 22.91 6.55
N GLY A 162 -5.99 22.11 7.45
CA GLY A 162 -6.78 21.29 8.36
C GLY A 162 -5.99 20.56 9.43
N ASN A 163 -6.71 19.95 10.37
CA ASN A 163 -6.12 19.20 11.47
C ASN A 163 -5.80 17.74 11.13
N GLU A 164 -6.15 17.29 9.92
CA GLU A 164 -5.92 15.92 9.47
C GLU A 164 -4.42 15.61 9.35
N LYS A 165 -4.02 14.48 9.92
CA LYS A 165 -2.66 13.95 9.79
C LYS A 165 -2.58 13.16 8.48
N LEU A 166 -1.68 13.58 7.60
CA LEU A 166 -1.45 12.97 6.28
C LEU A 166 -0.38 11.88 6.32
N LEU A 167 0.61 12.05 7.19
CA LEU A 167 1.58 11.02 7.55
C LEU A 167 1.71 10.99 9.06
N ARG A 168 1.86 9.81 9.64
CA ARG A 168 2.06 9.66 11.07
C ARG A 168 2.91 8.43 11.38
N VAL A 169 3.91 8.60 12.23
CA VAL A 169 4.60 7.49 12.89
C VAL A 169 3.65 6.88 13.92
N ILE A 170 3.43 5.57 13.84
CA ILE A 170 2.55 4.79 14.71
C ILE A 170 3.35 3.71 15.44
N GLU A 171 2.75 3.13 16.47
CA GLU A 171 3.41 2.09 17.26
C GLU A 171 3.45 0.75 16.54
N ASN A 172 4.53 -0.01 16.76
CA ASN A 172 4.64 -1.40 16.33
C ASN A 172 3.81 -2.36 17.23
N PRO A 173 3.50 -3.57 16.74
CA PRO A 173 3.77 -4.07 15.38
C PRO A 173 2.61 -3.74 14.41
N ILE A 174 2.78 -4.01 13.11
CA ILE A 174 1.82 -3.63 12.06
C ILE A 174 0.45 -4.29 12.26
N GLU A 175 0.41 -5.51 12.80
CA GLU A 175 -0.76 -6.33 13.04
C GLU A 175 -1.81 -5.63 13.92
N LYS A 176 -1.39 -4.71 14.81
CA LYS A 176 -2.30 -3.89 15.63
C LYS A 176 -3.17 -2.94 14.80
N HIS A 177 -2.75 -2.62 13.58
CA HIS A 177 -3.39 -1.64 12.70
C HIS A 177 -4.11 -2.28 11.52
N LEU A 178 -3.90 -3.59 11.32
CA LEU A 178 -4.57 -4.36 10.28
C LEU A 178 -5.96 -4.81 10.75
N PRO A 179 -6.98 -4.84 9.88
CA PRO A 179 -8.27 -5.45 10.20
C PRO A 179 -8.12 -6.93 10.55
N THR A 180 -8.89 -7.41 11.51
CA THR A 180 -8.88 -8.81 11.95
C THR A 180 -9.22 -9.76 10.80
N ASN A 181 -10.21 -9.42 9.97
CA ASN A 181 -10.60 -10.20 8.80
C ASN A 181 -9.75 -9.85 7.57
N SER A 182 -8.48 -10.23 7.58
CA SER A 182 -7.54 -10.00 6.49
C SER A 182 -6.94 -11.31 5.97
N HIS A 183 -6.78 -11.42 4.66
CA HIS A 183 -5.90 -12.40 4.00
C HIS A 183 -4.55 -11.72 3.78
N LYS A 184 -3.48 -12.25 4.36
CA LYS A 184 -2.19 -11.58 4.42
C LYS A 184 -1.16 -12.34 3.60
N ILE A 185 -0.58 -11.68 2.62
CA ILE A 185 0.43 -12.27 1.73
C ILE A 185 1.71 -11.44 1.73
N ALA A 186 2.85 -12.06 1.50
CA ALA A 186 4.06 -11.36 1.08
C ALA A 186 4.36 -11.65 -0.40
N LEU A 187 4.80 -10.64 -1.13
CA LEU A 187 5.36 -10.86 -2.46
C LEU A 187 6.82 -11.27 -2.29
N SER A 188 7.18 -12.41 -2.89
CA SER A 188 8.54 -12.91 -2.89
C SER A 188 8.91 -13.47 -4.25
N TRP A 189 10.17 -13.26 -4.63
CA TRP A 189 10.73 -13.84 -5.85
C TRP A 189 10.93 -15.36 -5.73
N ASP A 190 11.26 -15.84 -4.53
CA ASP A 190 11.56 -17.26 -4.29
C ASP A 190 10.28 -18.11 -4.06
N ALA A 191 9.11 -17.46 -4.03
CA ALA A 191 7.83 -18.13 -3.85
C ALA A 191 7.24 -18.62 -5.19
N PRO A 192 6.38 -19.66 -5.19
CA PRO A 192 5.69 -20.12 -6.39
C PRO A 192 4.93 -18.97 -7.07
N THR A 193 5.17 -18.81 -8.37
CA THR A 193 4.51 -17.77 -9.16
C THR A 193 3.06 -18.13 -9.41
N VAL A 194 2.17 -17.16 -9.20
CA VAL A 194 0.74 -17.29 -9.46
C VAL A 194 0.28 -16.25 -10.48
N ARG A 195 -0.77 -16.59 -11.22
CA ARG A 195 -1.49 -15.60 -12.02
C ARG A 195 -2.49 -14.87 -11.13
N LEU A 196 -2.29 -13.57 -10.92
CA LEU A 196 -3.16 -12.77 -10.04
C LEU A 196 -4.65 -12.83 -10.41
N SER A 197 -4.99 -12.93 -11.70
CA SER A 197 -6.38 -13.06 -12.17
C SER A 197 -7.04 -14.39 -11.79
N GLU A 198 -6.25 -15.42 -11.49
CA GLU A 198 -6.74 -16.73 -11.03
C GLU A 198 -6.68 -16.82 -9.51
N TYR A 199 -5.63 -16.26 -8.90
CA TYR A 199 -5.39 -16.29 -7.47
C TYR A 199 -6.31 -15.35 -6.68
N LEU A 200 -6.44 -14.07 -7.04
CA LEU A 200 -7.20 -13.10 -6.24
C LEU A 200 -8.70 -13.46 -6.08
N PRO A 201 -9.39 -14.07 -7.07
CA PRO A 201 -10.76 -14.55 -6.90
C PRO A 201 -10.95 -15.68 -5.88
N THR A 202 -9.89 -16.41 -5.50
CA THR A 202 -9.98 -17.48 -4.49
C THR A 202 -10.08 -16.92 -3.07
N ILE A 203 -9.65 -15.68 -2.86
CA ILE A 203 -9.73 -14.99 -1.58
C ILE A 203 -11.21 -14.62 -1.29
N PRO A 204 -11.76 -14.99 -0.13
CA PRO A 204 -13.13 -14.65 0.24
C PRO A 204 -13.43 -13.14 0.13
N GLN A 205 -14.62 -12.80 -0.36
CA GLN A 205 -14.99 -11.41 -0.67
C GLN A 205 -15.16 -10.52 0.57
N ASP A 206 -15.38 -11.12 1.74
CA ASP A 206 -15.50 -10.44 3.02
C ASP A 206 -14.14 -10.09 3.64
N LYS A 207 -13.03 -10.60 3.08
CA LYS A 207 -11.68 -10.34 3.58
C LYS A 207 -11.04 -9.10 2.96
N ASN A 208 -10.34 -8.36 3.81
CA ASN A 208 -9.32 -7.41 3.39
C ASN A 208 -8.14 -8.16 2.77
N ILE A 209 -7.42 -7.53 1.84
CA ILE A 209 -6.20 -8.10 1.26
C ILE A 209 -5.03 -7.27 1.76
N VAL A 210 -4.16 -7.87 2.56
CA VAL A 210 -2.91 -7.26 3.01
C VAL A 210 -1.78 -7.84 2.19
N VAL A 211 -0.98 -6.99 1.55
CA VAL A 211 0.20 -7.39 0.79
C VAL A 211 1.45 -6.70 1.34
N ALA A 212 2.40 -7.48 1.82
CA ALA A 212 3.72 -7.03 2.21
C ALA A 212 4.64 -7.04 0.97
N ILE A 213 5.33 -5.93 0.72
CA ILE A 213 6.22 -5.75 -0.43
C ILE A 213 7.55 -5.17 0.07
N GLY A 214 8.66 -5.86 -0.23
CA GLY A 214 10.00 -5.38 0.09
C GLY A 214 10.31 -4.05 -0.60
N SER A 215 10.46 -2.98 0.17
CA SER A 215 10.86 -1.64 -0.27
C SER A 215 12.35 -1.41 -0.06
N MET A 216 13.14 -2.42 -0.38
CA MET A 216 14.59 -2.47 -0.21
C MET A 216 15.29 -2.75 -1.54
N ALA A 217 16.55 -2.35 -1.67
CA ALA A 217 17.33 -2.59 -2.88
C ALA A 217 17.92 -4.00 -2.93
N HIS A 218 18.19 -4.59 -1.77
CA HIS A 218 18.69 -5.94 -1.60
C HIS A 218 18.28 -6.45 -0.22
N GLY A 219 17.98 -7.75 -0.11
CA GLY A 219 17.60 -8.40 1.13
C GLY A 219 16.91 -9.73 0.85
N THR A 220 16.67 -10.49 1.91
CA THR A 220 15.82 -11.67 1.90
C THR A 220 14.34 -11.25 1.98
N ASP A 221 13.46 -12.05 1.39
CA ASP A 221 12.01 -11.81 1.45
C ASP A 221 11.37 -12.35 2.74
N ASP A 222 12.09 -12.34 3.86
CA ASP A 222 11.64 -12.80 5.19
C ASP A 222 11.04 -11.69 6.05
N PHE A 223 10.95 -10.47 5.50
CA PHE A 223 10.55 -9.24 6.17
C PHE A 223 9.14 -9.25 6.80
N ALA A 224 8.27 -10.19 6.42
CA ALA A 224 6.88 -10.26 6.88
C ALA A 224 6.47 -11.65 7.41
N ASP A 225 7.42 -12.58 7.58
CA ASP A 225 7.16 -13.99 7.93
C ASP A 225 6.46 -14.15 9.28
N SER A 226 6.55 -13.14 10.15
CA SER A 226 5.89 -13.13 11.44
C SER A 226 4.38 -12.94 11.36
N TYR A 227 3.84 -12.42 10.25
CA TYR A 227 2.44 -12.00 10.18
C TYR A 227 1.68 -12.36 8.90
N VAL A 228 2.34 -12.81 7.84
CA VAL A 228 1.67 -13.24 6.61
C VAL A 228 1.27 -14.71 6.67
N ASP A 229 0.18 -15.04 5.98
CA ASP A 229 -0.35 -16.40 5.90
C ASP A 229 0.42 -17.22 4.84
N GLU A 230 0.90 -16.56 3.78
CA GLU A 230 1.63 -17.19 2.67
C GLU A 230 2.52 -16.19 1.90
N LYS A 231 3.43 -16.72 1.07
CA LYS A 231 4.21 -15.95 0.10
C LYS A 231 3.86 -16.37 -1.32
N ILE A 232 3.77 -15.41 -2.22
CA ILE A 232 3.50 -15.66 -3.64
C ILE A 232 4.46 -14.88 -4.55
N GLY A 233 4.82 -15.47 -5.68
CA GLY A 233 5.45 -14.79 -6.81
C GLY A 233 4.38 -14.24 -7.76
N VAL A 234 4.62 -13.08 -8.38
CA VAL A 234 3.68 -12.47 -9.34
C VAL A 234 4.27 -12.29 -10.75
N SER A 235 5.44 -12.88 -10.98
CA SER A 235 6.19 -12.84 -12.23
C SER A 235 7.30 -13.88 -12.19
N GLU A 236 7.59 -14.50 -13.34
CA GLU A 236 8.77 -15.35 -13.57
C GLU A 236 10.07 -14.53 -13.75
N TYR A 237 10.03 -13.24 -13.43
CA TYR A 237 11.19 -12.34 -13.43
C TYR A 237 11.21 -11.51 -12.15
N SER A 238 12.40 -11.20 -11.64
CA SER A 238 12.58 -10.28 -10.52
C SER A 238 12.00 -8.90 -10.86
N LEU A 239 11.12 -8.38 -9.99
CA LEU A 239 10.47 -7.09 -10.21
C LEU A 239 11.03 -6.03 -9.27
N SER A 240 11.00 -4.77 -9.71
CA SER A 240 11.13 -3.67 -8.76
C SER A 240 9.89 -3.61 -7.87
N ALA A 241 10.06 -3.14 -6.63
CA ALA A 241 8.96 -2.98 -5.69
C ALA A 241 7.81 -2.13 -6.27
N SER A 242 8.12 -1.10 -7.06
CA SER A 242 7.13 -0.25 -7.71
C SER A 242 6.30 -0.99 -8.76
N VAL A 243 6.94 -1.86 -9.56
CA VAL A 243 6.22 -2.71 -10.54
C VAL A 243 5.35 -3.74 -9.82
N ALA A 244 5.84 -4.32 -8.72
CA ALA A 244 5.06 -5.24 -7.89
C ALA A 244 3.82 -4.54 -7.29
N CYS A 245 3.97 -3.30 -6.79
CA CYS A 245 2.85 -2.47 -6.36
C CYS A 245 1.82 -2.28 -7.49
N GLY A 246 2.29 -1.89 -8.68
CA GLY A 246 1.44 -1.67 -9.85
C GLY A 246 0.68 -2.92 -10.29
N LYS A 247 1.33 -4.09 -10.30
CA LYS A 247 0.69 -5.37 -10.60
C LYS A 247 -0.46 -5.68 -9.64
N MET A 248 -0.25 -5.47 -8.35
CA MET A 248 -1.30 -5.69 -7.34
C MET A 248 -2.45 -4.71 -7.48
N THR A 249 -2.18 -3.42 -7.68
CA THR A 249 -3.23 -2.42 -7.85
C THR A 249 -4.04 -2.68 -9.11
N CYS A 250 -3.40 -2.92 -10.26
CA CYS A 250 -4.11 -3.16 -11.52
C CYS A 250 -4.94 -4.44 -11.49
N ALA A 251 -4.43 -5.53 -10.92
CA ALA A 251 -5.19 -6.78 -10.82
C ALA A 251 -6.43 -6.63 -9.92
N LEU A 252 -6.34 -5.84 -8.85
CA LEU A 252 -7.47 -5.57 -7.97
C LEU A 252 -8.44 -4.54 -8.53
N GLU A 253 -7.95 -3.58 -9.32
CA GLU A 253 -8.80 -2.67 -10.10
C GLU A 253 -9.69 -3.47 -11.06
N GLU A 254 -9.12 -4.40 -11.80
CA GLU A 254 -9.88 -5.30 -12.69
C GLU A 254 -10.87 -6.16 -11.91
N LEU A 255 -10.43 -6.81 -10.82
CA LEU A 255 -11.29 -7.67 -10.00
C LEU A 255 -12.45 -6.91 -9.33
N TRP A 256 -12.23 -5.66 -8.94
CA TRP A 256 -13.24 -4.84 -8.25
C TRP A 256 -14.02 -3.92 -9.20
N GLY A 257 -13.74 -3.97 -10.51
CA GLY A 257 -14.44 -3.18 -11.53
C GLY A 257 -14.14 -1.68 -11.47
N ILE A 258 -12.92 -1.31 -11.09
CA ILE A 258 -12.42 0.06 -11.05
C ILE A 258 -11.69 0.35 -12.37
N LEU A 259 -12.05 1.46 -13.01
CA LEU A 259 -11.61 1.84 -14.36
C LEU A 259 -10.79 3.14 -14.34
#